data_AF-A0A7X3YCE8-F1
#
_entry.id   AF-A0A7X3YCE8-F1
#
_cell.length_a   1.000
_cell.length_b   1.000
_cell.length_c   1.000
_cell.angle_alpha   90.00
_cell.angle_beta   90.00
_cell.angle_gamma   90.00
#
_symmetry.space_group_name_H-M   'P 1'
#
loop_
_entity.id
_entity.type
_entity.pdbx_description
1 polymer ?
#
loop_
_entity_poly.entity_id
_entity_poly.type
_entity_poly.pdbx_seq_one_letter_code
_entity_poly.pdbx_strand_id
1 'polypeptide(L)'
;MIRGAFAMRRLRLVLLLPFLLFAPAGPAAASDDAGAFIQDLAARVLPLLTDPAIPIEQRKTRFREVLNRDFDLDKIGKLVLGRHWRRAKPAKRKEFRKLLENYLSGLYARRFEDLAGLDIKVDGVRDFDGWSMVYTTATRTKGAPVMLDWRVDSKDG
;
A
#
# COMPACT_ATOMS: atom_id res chain seq x y z
N MET A 1 -28.99 -56.82 34.80
CA MET A 1 -29.77 -56.23 33.69
C MET A 1 -28.81 -55.98 32.54
N ILE A 2 -28.73 -56.93 31.58
CA ILE A 2 -29.15 -56.83 30.15
C ILE A 2 -28.21 -55.89 29.35
N ARG A 3 -27.47 -56.23 28.29
CA ARG A 3 -27.11 -57.39 27.39
C ARG A 3 -25.90 -56.83 26.58
N GLY A 4 -24.86 -57.52 26.11
CA GLY A 4 -24.77 -58.82 25.46
C GLY A 4 -24.51 -58.69 23.95
N ALA A 5 -23.21 -58.70 23.56
CA ALA A 5 -22.57 -59.39 22.42
C ALA A 5 -22.82 -59.06 20.92
N PHE A 6 -21.81 -59.47 20.12
CA PHE A 6 -21.67 -59.67 18.65
C PHE A 6 -21.28 -58.46 17.78
N ALA A 7 -20.41 -58.53 16.75
CA ALA A 7 -19.41 -59.49 16.29
C ALA A 7 -18.59 -58.87 15.13
N MET A 8 -17.27 -59.12 15.15
CA MET A 8 -16.40 -59.60 14.06
C MET A 8 -16.74 -59.31 12.57
N ARG A 9 -15.85 -58.62 11.83
CA ARG A 9 -15.04 -59.18 10.71
C ARG A 9 -14.30 -58.10 9.88
N ARG A 10 -12.96 -58.24 9.87
CA ARG A 10 -12.02 -58.28 8.72
C ARG A 10 -12.25 -57.30 7.57
N LEU A 11 -11.25 -56.45 7.27
CA LEU A 11 -10.55 -56.56 5.99
C LEU A 11 -9.13 -55.98 6.03
N ARG A 12 -8.24 -56.64 5.29
CA ARG A 12 -6.80 -56.47 5.23
C ARG A 12 -6.40 -55.25 4.39
N LEU A 13 -5.26 -54.69 4.78
CA LEU A 13 -4.37 -53.79 4.03
C LEU A 13 -4.15 -54.27 2.57
N VAL A 14 -4.26 -53.37 1.59
CA VAL A 14 -3.53 -53.44 0.31
C VAL A 14 -2.98 -52.04 -0.01
N LEU A 15 -1.71 -52.05 -0.40
CA LEU A 15 -0.72 -50.98 -0.57
C LEU A 15 -0.70 -50.45 -2.02
N LEU A 16 -0.05 -49.27 -2.22
CA LEU A 16 0.53 -48.71 -3.47
C LEU A 16 -0.45 -47.86 -4.32
N LEU A 17 -0.15 -46.67 -4.88
CA LEU A 17 1.08 -45.93 -5.26
C LEU A 17 0.64 -44.48 -5.68
N PRO A 18 1.52 -43.60 -6.20
CA PRO A 18 2.31 -42.58 -5.53
C PRO A 18 1.77 -41.14 -5.63
N PHE A 19 2.15 -40.33 -4.64
CA PHE A 19 2.66 -38.96 -4.74
C PHE A 19 2.50 -38.23 -6.10
N LEU A 20 1.43 -37.45 -6.23
CA LEU A 20 1.41 -36.27 -7.10
C LEU A 20 1.48 -35.06 -6.18
N LEU A 21 2.70 -34.59 -5.91
CA LEU A 21 2.94 -33.25 -5.40
C LEU A 21 2.52 -32.26 -6.49
N PHE A 22 1.23 -31.95 -6.53
CA PHE A 22 0.78 -30.70 -7.14
C PHE A 22 0.98 -29.63 -6.07
N ALA A 23 2.20 -29.11 -5.97
CA ALA A 23 2.42 -27.82 -5.32
C ALA A 23 1.83 -26.77 -6.27
N PRO A 24 0.78 -26.02 -5.89
CA PRO A 24 0.51 -24.79 -6.61
C PRO A 24 1.72 -23.88 -6.36
N ALA A 25 2.51 -23.65 -7.40
CA ALA A 25 3.38 -22.49 -7.44
C ALA A 25 2.47 -21.26 -7.42
N GLY A 26 2.21 -20.73 -6.22
CA GLY A 26 1.63 -19.41 -6.08
C GLY A 26 2.61 -18.39 -6.66
N PRO A 27 2.15 -17.33 -7.33
CA PRO A 27 3.01 -16.22 -7.70
C PRO A 27 3.46 -15.51 -6.40
N ALA A 28 4.57 -15.95 -5.82
CA ALA A 28 5.19 -15.34 -4.65
C ALA A 28 6.36 -14.45 -5.07
N ALA A 29 6.08 -13.46 -5.93
CA ALA A 29 7.05 -12.47 -6.38
C ALA A 29 6.50 -11.02 -6.39
N ALA A 30 5.28 -10.80 -5.88
CA ALA A 30 4.68 -9.47 -5.80
C ALA A 30 4.97 -8.77 -4.45
N SER A 31 5.18 -9.53 -3.38
CA SER A 31 5.29 -8.97 -2.02
C SER A 31 6.51 -8.06 -1.83
N ASP A 32 7.59 -8.27 -2.58
CA ASP A 32 8.82 -7.47 -2.43
C ASP A 32 8.80 -6.20 -3.31
N ASP A 33 8.09 -6.20 -4.45
CA ASP A 33 8.08 -5.05 -5.38
C ASP A 33 7.33 -3.83 -4.79
N ALA A 34 6.21 -4.06 -4.10
CA ALA A 34 5.45 -2.97 -3.46
C ALA A 34 6.22 -2.37 -2.27
N GLY A 35 6.88 -3.20 -1.47
CA GLY A 35 7.74 -2.75 -0.37
C GLY A 35 8.95 -1.97 -0.89
N ALA A 36 9.64 -2.52 -1.89
CA ALA A 36 10.74 -1.85 -2.56
C ALA A 36 10.30 -0.52 -3.17
N PHE A 37 9.14 -0.46 -3.83
CA PHE A 37 8.59 0.79 -4.35
C PHE A 37 8.44 1.87 -3.29
N ILE A 38 7.94 1.55 -2.08
CA ILE A 38 7.77 2.52 -0.99
C ILE A 38 9.13 2.98 -0.44
N GLN A 39 10.09 2.07 -0.26
CA GLN A 39 11.48 2.42 0.10
C GLN A 39 12.09 3.41 -0.90
N ASP A 40 11.97 3.06 -2.18
CA ASP A 40 12.45 3.84 -3.31
C ASP A 40 11.80 5.22 -3.40
N LEU A 41 10.48 5.27 -3.21
CA LEU A 41 9.72 6.51 -3.18
C LEU A 41 10.21 7.40 -2.04
N ALA A 42 10.36 6.86 -0.83
CA ALA A 42 10.84 7.59 0.33
C ALA A 42 12.25 8.16 0.09
N ALA A 43 13.18 7.33 -0.38
CA ALA A 43 14.56 7.72 -0.65
C ALA A 43 14.66 8.85 -1.68
N ARG A 44 13.82 8.85 -2.71
CA ARG A 44 13.78 9.91 -3.72
C ARG A 44 13.06 11.17 -3.27
N VAL A 45 11.94 11.03 -2.55
CA VAL A 45 11.00 12.13 -2.29
C VAL A 45 11.36 12.89 -1.02
N LEU A 46 11.79 12.21 0.05
CA LEU A 46 12.07 12.88 1.32
C LEU A 46 13.12 13.99 1.16
N PRO A 47 14.28 13.79 0.51
CA PRO A 47 15.27 14.86 0.33
C PRO A 47 14.73 16.06 -0.46
N LEU A 48 13.83 15.81 -1.43
CA LEU A 48 13.24 16.87 -2.26
C LEU A 48 12.25 17.74 -1.51
N LEU A 49 11.69 17.22 -0.41
CA LEU A 49 10.61 17.87 0.32
C LEU A 49 11.01 18.32 1.72
N THR A 50 12.01 17.73 2.37
CA THR A 50 12.29 17.98 3.80
C THR A 50 13.50 18.87 4.06
N ASP A 51 14.37 19.12 3.06
CA ASP A 51 15.52 20.02 3.22
C ASP A 51 15.06 21.45 3.64
N PRO A 52 15.49 21.96 4.81
CA PRO A 52 15.06 23.26 5.33
C PRO A 52 15.50 24.44 4.46
N ALA A 53 16.51 24.27 3.61
CA ALA A 53 16.95 25.31 2.69
C ALA A 53 15.96 25.55 1.53
N ILE A 54 15.00 24.64 1.30
CA ILE A 54 14.03 24.77 0.21
C ILE A 54 12.92 25.77 0.57
N PRO A 55 12.74 26.87 -0.19
CA PRO A 55 11.64 27.80 0.02
C PRO A 55 10.26 27.14 -0.12
N ILE A 56 9.29 27.63 0.64
CA ILE A 56 7.94 27.04 0.70
C ILE A 56 7.27 26.88 -0.67
N GLU A 57 7.37 27.87 -1.55
CA GLU A 57 6.75 27.82 -2.89
C GLU A 57 7.43 26.81 -3.81
N GLN A 58 8.75 26.65 -3.70
CA GLN A 58 9.49 25.62 -4.44
C GLN A 58 9.12 24.23 -3.93
N ARG A 59 9.03 24.06 -2.61
CA ARG A 59 8.61 22.81 -1.97
C ARG A 59 7.19 22.41 -2.38
N LYS A 60 6.27 23.37 -2.42
CA LYS A 60 4.90 23.17 -2.91
C LYS A 60 4.90 22.69 -4.37
N THR A 61 5.74 23.27 -5.22
CA THR A 61 5.87 22.89 -6.63
C THR A 61 6.41 21.46 -6.77
N ARG A 62 7.50 21.14 -6.08
CA ARG A 62 8.06 19.77 -6.05
C ARG A 62 7.05 18.75 -5.54
N PHE A 63 6.27 19.10 -4.51
CA PHE A 63 5.27 18.18 -4.00
C PHE A 63 4.11 17.96 -5.00
N ARG A 64 3.73 18.97 -5.80
CA ARG A 64 2.77 18.74 -6.90
C ARG A 64 3.30 17.78 -7.95
N GLU A 65 4.59 17.84 -8.26
CA GLU A 65 5.24 16.90 -9.20
C GLU A 65 5.19 15.47 -8.66
N VAL A 66 5.51 15.29 -7.38
CA VAL A 66 5.38 14.00 -6.68
C VAL A 66 3.93 13.50 -6.70
N LEU A 67 2.96 14.36 -6.36
CA LEU A 67 1.53 13.99 -6.39
C LEU A 67 1.05 13.57 -7.78
N ASN A 68 1.58 14.18 -8.85
CA ASN A 68 1.19 13.82 -10.22
C ASN A 68 1.90 12.58 -10.75
N ARG A 69 3.12 12.28 -10.26
CA ARG A 69 3.93 11.15 -10.71
C ARG A 69 3.63 9.87 -9.94
N ASP A 70 3.56 9.97 -8.61
CA ASP A 70 3.63 8.82 -7.71
C ASP A 70 2.27 8.48 -7.07
N PHE A 71 1.23 9.30 -7.28
CA PHE A 71 -0.10 9.10 -6.69
C PHE A 71 -1.22 9.14 -7.74
N ASP A 72 -2.16 8.20 -7.66
CA ASP A 72 -3.39 8.23 -8.46
C ASP A 72 -4.42 9.18 -7.84
N LEU A 73 -4.31 10.47 -8.17
CA LEU A 73 -5.23 11.50 -7.71
C LEU A 73 -6.68 11.28 -8.18
N ASP A 74 -6.90 10.57 -9.28
CA ASP A 74 -8.25 10.24 -9.74
C ASP A 74 -8.87 9.16 -8.86
N LYS A 75 -8.11 8.13 -8.49
CA LYS A 75 -8.54 7.09 -7.55
C LYS A 75 -8.73 7.63 -6.15
N ILE A 76 -7.82 8.48 -5.67
CA ILE A 76 -8.01 9.21 -4.40
C ILE A 76 -9.28 10.05 -4.47
N GLY A 77 -9.50 10.78 -5.57
CA GLY A 77 -10.70 11.59 -5.73
C GLY A 77 -12.00 10.77 -5.78
N LYS A 78 -11.98 9.59 -6.41
CA LYS A 78 -13.08 8.61 -6.35
C LYS A 78 -13.37 8.17 -4.92
N LEU A 79 -12.35 7.88 -4.13
CA LEU A 79 -12.49 7.46 -2.74
C LEU A 79 -13.09 8.59 -1.88
N VAL A 80 -12.55 9.81 -2.00
CA VAL A 80 -13.01 10.99 -1.25
C VAL A 80 -14.46 11.34 -1.59
N LEU A 81 -14.83 11.33 -2.88
CA LEU A 81 -16.19 11.70 -3.31
C LEU A 81 -17.20 10.55 -3.20
N GLY A 82 -16.72 9.31 -3.07
CA GLY A 82 -17.54 8.11 -2.99
C GLY A 82 -18.61 8.06 -4.09
N ARG A 83 -19.86 7.83 -3.71
CA ARG A 83 -21.01 7.75 -4.65
C ARG A 83 -21.18 8.99 -5.54
N HIS A 84 -20.72 10.16 -5.09
CA HIS A 84 -20.88 11.41 -5.84
C HIS A 84 -19.97 11.47 -7.06
N TRP A 85 -18.86 10.72 -7.07
CA TRP A 85 -17.99 10.61 -8.24
C TRP A 85 -18.77 10.15 -9.48
N ARG A 86 -19.58 9.09 -9.35
CA ARG A 86 -20.38 8.52 -10.46
C ARG A 86 -21.36 9.52 -11.06
N ARG A 87 -21.91 10.43 -10.25
CA ARG A 87 -22.87 11.47 -10.68
C ARG A 87 -22.20 12.71 -11.25
N ALA A 88 -20.93 12.96 -10.92
CA ALA A 88 -20.20 14.12 -11.42
C ALA A 88 -19.90 14.00 -12.92
N LYS A 89 -20.11 15.10 -13.66
CA LYS A 89 -19.69 15.21 -15.06
C LYS A 89 -18.15 15.12 -15.18
N PRO A 90 -17.60 14.61 -16.29
CA PRO A 90 -16.14 14.52 -16.49
C PRO A 90 -15.39 15.82 -16.19
N ALA A 91 -15.92 16.97 -16.62
CA ALA A 91 -15.33 18.28 -16.35
C ALA A 91 -15.22 18.59 -14.84
N LYS A 92 -16.24 18.21 -14.04
CA LYS A 92 -16.24 18.41 -12.59
C LYS A 92 -15.28 17.48 -11.86
N ARG A 93 -15.08 16.27 -12.36
CA ARG A 93 -14.04 15.34 -11.85
C ARG A 93 -12.65 15.92 -12.07
N LYS A 94 -12.36 16.44 -13.27
CA LYS A 94 -11.08 17.10 -13.59
C LYS A 94 -10.84 18.35 -12.75
N GLU A 95 -11.87 19.16 -12.55
CA GLU A 95 -11.82 20.33 -11.66
C GLU A 95 -11.51 19.91 -10.21
N PHE A 96 -12.21 18.89 -9.71
CA PHE A 96 -11.95 18.35 -8.38
C PHE A 96 -10.52 17.82 -8.22
N ARG A 97 -9.99 17.06 -9.20
CA ARG A 97 -8.59 16.59 -9.21
C ARG A 97 -7.62 17.76 -9.05
N LYS A 98 -7.80 18.83 -9.83
CA LYS A 98 -6.96 20.04 -9.75
C LYS A 98 -7.07 20.75 -8.39
N LEU A 99 -8.27 20.81 -7.81
CA LEU A 99 -8.47 21.39 -6.48
C LEU A 99 -7.84 20.54 -5.39
N LEU A 100 -7.96 19.22 -5.47
CA LEU A 100 -7.34 18.27 -4.54
C LEU A 100 -5.82 18.41 -4.53
N GLU A 101 -5.18 18.43 -5.71
CA GLU A 101 -3.74 18.64 -5.83
C GLU A 101 -3.28 19.97 -5.20
N ASN A 102 -4.00 21.06 -5.49
CA ASN A 102 -3.69 22.38 -4.93
C ASN A 102 -3.90 22.43 -3.41
N TYR A 103 -4.94 21.77 -2.92
CA TYR A 103 -5.24 21.68 -1.50
C TYR A 103 -4.15 20.89 -0.76
N LEU A 104 -3.83 19.68 -1.22
CA LEU A 104 -2.79 18.83 -0.60
C LEU A 104 -1.42 19.52 -0.63
N SER A 105 -1.05 20.10 -1.77
CA SER A 105 0.23 20.80 -1.87
C SER A 105 0.31 22.02 -0.96
N GLY A 106 -0.75 22.81 -0.85
CA GLY A 106 -0.81 23.94 0.09
C GLY A 106 -0.78 23.52 1.57
N LEU A 107 -1.52 22.45 1.92
CA LEU A 107 -1.66 21.97 3.28
C LEU A 107 -0.36 21.40 3.84
N TYR A 108 0.35 20.60 3.05
CA TYR A 108 1.52 19.87 3.52
C TYR A 108 2.86 20.56 3.27
N ALA A 109 2.94 21.54 2.36
CA ALA A 109 4.21 22.20 2.05
C ALA A 109 4.93 22.72 3.30
N ARG A 110 4.22 23.28 4.28
CA ARG A 110 4.85 23.78 5.52
C ARG A 110 5.28 22.66 6.48
N ARG A 111 4.61 21.52 6.44
CA ARG A 111 4.85 20.43 7.39
C ARG A 111 6.09 19.60 7.06
N PHE A 112 6.55 19.60 5.82
CA PHE A 112 7.70 18.80 5.42
C PHE A 112 9.02 19.26 6.05
N GLU A 113 9.15 20.52 6.45
CA GLU A 113 10.34 21.02 7.16
C GLU A 113 10.50 20.32 8.52
N ASP A 114 9.40 20.10 9.23
CA ASP A 114 9.37 19.35 10.50
C ASP A 114 9.64 17.84 10.32
N LEU A 115 9.75 17.37 9.08
CA LEU A 115 10.06 15.98 8.72
C LEU A 115 11.53 15.78 8.34
N ALA A 116 12.40 16.77 8.54
CA ALA A 116 13.83 16.59 8.33
C ALA A 116 14.37 15.43 9.19
N GLY A 117 15.18 14.56 8.58
CA GLY A 117 15.70 13.35 9.25
C GLY A 117 14.65 12.26 9.48
N LEU A 118 13.51 12.30 8.77
CA LEU A 118 12.57 11.19 8.70
C LEU A 118 13.21 10.01 7.96
N ASP A 119 13.18 8.83 8.57
CA ASP A 119 13.53 7.57 7.95
C ASP A 119 12.29 6.67 7.91
N ILE A 120 12.09 5.95 6.79
CA ILE A 120 10.93 5.07 6.59
C ILE A 120 11.45 3.65 6.44
N LYS A 121 11.02 2.78 7.35
CA LYS A 121 11.30 1.35 7.29
C LYS A 121 10.05 0.58 6.91
N VAL A 122 10.17 -0.33 5.95
CA VAL A 122 9.12 -1.31 5.65
C VAL A 122 9.14 -2.42 6.70
N ASP A 123 8.00 -2.63 7.34
CA ASP A 123 7.82 -3.65 8.38
C ASP A 123 7.15 -4.91 7.84
N GLY A 124 6.40 -4.79 6.74
CA GLY A 124 5.79 -5.93 6.07
C GLY A 124 4.95 -5.52 4.87
N VAL A 125 4.63 -6.50 4.04
CA VAL A 125 3.74 -6.33 2.89
C VAL A 125 2.67 -7.41 2.95
N ARG A 126 1.43 -7.03 2.69
CA ARG A 126 0.30 -7.93 2.55
C ARG A 126 -0.35 -7.72 1.19
N ASP A 127 -0.32 -8.76 0.38
CA ASP A 127 -0.89 -8.73 -0.95
C ASP A 127 -2.40 -9.01 -0.94
N PHE A 128 -3.09 -8.36 -1.85
CA PHE A 128 -4.49 -8.55 -2.19
C PHE A 128 -4.63 -8.66 -3.71
N ASP A 129 -5.82 -9.00 -4.18
CA ASP A 129 -6.10 -9.04 -5.61
C ASP A 129 -6.00 -7.62 -6.22
N GLY A 130 -5.00 -7.42 -7.08
CA GLY A 130 -4.72 -6.17 -7.80
C GLY A 130 -4.04 -5.05 -7.01
N TRP A 131 -3.67 -5.25 -5.74
CA TRP A 131 -2.97 -4.25 -4.92
C TRP A 131 -2.34 -4.86 -3.66
N SER A 132 -1.42 -4.15 -3.02
CA SER A 132 -0.76 -4.56 -1.78
C SER A 132 -0.91 -3.48 -0.69
N MET A 133 -1.00 -3.91 0.57
CA MET A 133 -0.79 -3.05 1.73
C MET A 133 0.66 -3.16 2.18
N VAL A 134 1.37 -2.03 2.23
CA VAL A 134 2.72 -1.94 2.77
C VAL A 134 2.64 -1.29 4.14
N TYR A 135 3.11 -1.98 5.16
CA TYR A 135 3.19 -1.48 6.53
C TYR A 135 4.58 -0.89 6.75
N THR A 136 4.65 0.32 7.27
CA THR A 136 5.92 1.00 7.53
C THR A 136 5.93 1.68 8.89
N THR A 137 7.14 1.84 9.43
CA THR A 137 7.41 2.67 10.60
C THR A 137 8.29 3.83 10.18
N ALA A 138 7.80 5.04 10.42
CA ALA A 138 8.54 6.26 10.20
C ALA A 138 9.18 6.73 11.51
N THR A 139 10.50 6.93 11.51
CA THR A 139 11.27 7.38 12.68
C THR A 139 11.94 8.72 12.42
N ARG A 140 12.16 9.50 13.48
CA ARG A 140 12.86 10.80 13.43
C ARG A 140 13.86 10.86 14.56
N THR A 141 14.80 11.80 14.46
CA THR A 141 15.78 12.07 15.53
C THR A 141 15.12 12.36 16.88
N LYS A 142 13.91 12.93 16.88
CA LYS A 142 13.11 13.21 18.08
C LYS A 142 11.65 12.85 17.85
N GLY A 143 11.02 12.26 18.88
CA GLY A 143 9.61 11.87 18.88
C GLY A 143 9.41 10.36 18.84
N ALA A 144 8.17 9.93 19.04
CA ALA A 144 7.80 8.53 18.94
C ALA A 144 7.75 8.09 17.45
N PRO A 145 8.10 6.82 17.15
CA PRO A 145 7.85 6.25 15.84
C PRO A 145 6.36 6.33 15.46
N VAL A 146 6.09 6.54 14.17
CA VAL A 146 4.73 6.62 13.63
C VAL A 146 4.54 5.51 12.60
N MET A 147 3.50 4.70 12.77
CA MET A 147 3.12 3.70 11.77
C MET A 147 2.39 4.37 10.60
N LEU A 148 2.79 4.03 9.38
CA LEU A 148 2.15 4.47 8.14
C LEU A 148 1.84 3.24 7.28
N ASP A 149 0.59 3.15 6.83
CA ASP A 149 0.11 2.07 5.99
C ASP A 149 -0.17 2.61 4.59
N TRP A 150 0.38 1.93 3.58
CA TRP A 150 0.32 2.36 2.19
C TRP A 150 -0.46 1.35 1.37
N ARG A 151 -1.47 1.82 0.66
CA ARG A 151 -2.07 1.04 -0.42
C ARG A 151 -1.29 1.31 -1.71
N VAL A 152 -0.72 0.27 -2.29
CA VAL A 152 0.03 0.31 -3.55
C VAL A 152 -0.70 -0.56 -4.57
N ASP A 153 -1.15 0.01 -5.68
CA ASP A 153 -1.77 -0.79 -6.74
C ASP A 153 -0.68 -1.46 -7.59
N SER A 154 -0.95 -2.68 -8.07
CA SER A 154 -0.02 -3.41 -8.92
C SER A 154 0.10 -2.73 -10.29
N LYS A 155 1.27 -2.77 -10.94
CA LYS A 155 1.48 -2.15 -12.28
C LYS A 155 0.55 -2.69 -13.37
N ASP A 156 0.02 -3.90 -13.18
CA ASP A 156 -0.90 -4.57 -14.10
C ASP A 156 -2.40 -4.37 -13.77
N GLY A 157 -2.73 -3.50 -12.79
CA GLY A 157 -4.08 -3.30 -12.24
C GLY A 157 -4.66 -1.90 -12.38
#